data_AF-A8UTK8-F1
#
_entry.id   AF-A8UTK8-F1
#
_cell.length_a   1.000
_cell.length_b   1.000
_cell.length_c   1.000
_cell.angle_alpha   90.00
_cell.angle_beta   90.00
_cell.angle_gamma   90.00
#
_symmetry.space_group_name_H-M   'P 1'
#
loop_
_entity.id
_entity.type
_entity.pdbx_description
1 polymer ?
#
loop_
_entity_poly.entity_id
_entity_poly.type
_entity_poly.pdbx_seq_one_letter_code
_entity_poly.pdbx_strand_id
1 'polypeptide(L)'
;MKRFIIISCAPLLFFLFSHAHKEHAVQEEVNLPSAQTKVEYPETVKLHPPAVHFAIALPLFALLLEGLYHIKGRKPDEVEFFTLLLASGAVIAASTTGYIAHESMENLPISQQALEILHTHETVGLVLAGVFALMFLLRFIYAFKPIPMIHHLYVLLLLTGVAGLLYQGNLGGKLVYDFGLGVSR
;
A
#
# COMPACT_ATOMS: atom_id res chain seq x y z
N MET A 1 26.21 -22.76 -44.12
CA MET A 1 25.37 -23.65 -44.98
C MET A 1 24.84 -24.80 -44.13
N LYS A 2 23.52 -25.06 -44.23
CA LYS A 2 22.77 -26.29 -43.83
C LYS A 2 22.63 -26.55 -42.31
N ARG A 3 21.46 -26.34 -41.69
CA ARG A 3 20.12 -27.00 -41.70
C ARG A 3 19.99 -28.19 -40.71
N PHE A 4 19.17 -27.93 -39.67
CA PHE A 4 18.18 -28.77 -38.96
C PHE A 4 18.36 -30.28 -38.82
N ILE A 5 18.21 -30.79 -37.57
CA ILE A 5 17.28 -31.88 -37.24
C ILE A 5 16.65 -31.62 -35.85
N ILE A 6 15.31 -31.66 -35.82
CA ILE A 6 14.45 -31.68 -34.62
C ILE A 6 14.29 -33.14 -34.21
N ILE A 7 14.47 -33.47 -32.92
CA ILE A 7 13.92 -34.70 -32.34
C ILE A 7 13.17 -34.34 -31.05
N SER A 8 11.85 -34.44 -31.17
CA SER A 8 10.88 -34.45 -30.10
C SER A 8 11.12 -35.64 -29.17
N CYS A 9 11.10 -35.42 -27.85
CA CYS A 9 11.10 -36.49 -26.86
C CYS A 9 10.18 -36.10 -25.68
N ALA A 10 8.93 -36.50 -25.79
CA ALA A 10 8.10 -36.96 -24.68
C ALA A 10 7.68 -38.40 -25.06
N PRO A 11 7.43 -39.36 -24.14
CA PRO A 11 6.98 -39.20 -22.75
C PRO A 11 7.55 -40.25 -21.75
N LEU A 12 7.89 -39.91 -20.50
CA LEU A 12 8.16 -40.97 -19.50
C LEU A 12 7.89 -40.65 -18.03
N LEU A 13 7.08 -39.62 -17.72
CA LEU A 13 6.75 -39.29 -16.32
C LEU A 13 5.24 -39.31 -16.01
N PHE A 14 4.42 -39.84 -16.91
CA PHE A 14 2.98 -39.99 -16.69
C PHE A 14 2.58 -41.34 -16.05
N PHE A 15 3.56 -42.22 -15.76
CA PHE A 15 3.29 -43.58 -15.26
C PHE A 15 3.58 -43.80 -13.76
N LEU A 16 4.00 -42.76 -13.02
CA LEU A 16 4.28 -42.87 -11.58
C LEU A 16 3.31 -42.11 -10.65
N PHE A 17 2.23 -41.53 -11.18
CA PHE A 17 1.27 -40.79 -10.35
C PHE A 17 -0.13 -41.43 -10.28
N SER A 18 -0.30 -42.64 -10.81
CA SER A 18 -1.63 -43.22 -11.04
C SER A 18 -1.97 -44.45 -10.18
N HIS A 19 -1.34 -44.69 -9.03
CA HIS A 19 -1.73 -45.78 -8.12
C HIS A 19 -1.45 -45.46 -6.64
N ALA A 20 -2.34 -44.69 -6.01
CA ALA A 20 -2.55 -44.72 -4.56
C ALA A 20 -3.87 -44.04 -4.17
N HIS A 21 -5.00 -44.64 -4.55
CA HIS A 21 -6.29 -44.36 -3.91
C HIS A 21 -6.68 -45.61 -3.12
N LYS A 22 -6.55 -45.55 -1.80
CA LYS A 22 -7.34 -46.39 -0.89
C LYS A 22 -7.97 -45.46 0.13
N GLU A 23 -9.29 -45.36 0.01
CA GLU A 23 -10.17 -44.67 0.93
C GLU A 23 -10.13 -45.36 2.30
N HIS A 24 -9.90 -44.58 3.34
CA HIS A 24 -10.53 -44.80 4.62
C HIS A 24 -11.28 -43.50 4.95
N ALA A 25 -12.58 -43.52 4.66
CA ALA A 25 -13.54 -42.55 5.13
C ALA A 25 -13.63 -42.67 6.66
N VAL A 26 -12.90 -41.81 7.36
CA VAL A 26 -13.33 -41.31 8.67
C VAL A 26 -13.99 -39.98 8.36
N GLN A 27 -15.32 -39.99 8.29
CA GLN A 27 -16.09 -38.75 8.42
C GLN A 27 -15.91 -38.28 9.85
N GLU A 28 -14.79 -37.61 10.09
CA GLU A 28 -14.72 -36.62 11.14
C GLU A 28 -15.59 -35.48 10.60
N GLU A 29 -16.81 -35.33 11.14
CA GLU A 29 -17.53 -34.07 11.07
C GLU A 29 -16.60 -33.02 11.68
N VAL A 30 -15.72 -32.46 10.85
CA VAL A 30 -15.07 -31.19 11.13
C VAL A 30 -16.25 -30.25 11.25
N ASN A 31 -16.54 -29.92 12.49
CA ASN A 31 -17.52 -28.95 12.91
C ASN A 31 -17.07 -27.62 12.30
N LEU A 32 -17.43 -27.39 11.04
CA LEU A 32 -17.20 -26.15 10.32
C LEU A 32 -17.87 -25.08 11.18
N PRO A 33 -17.15 -24.07 11.68
CA PRO A 33 -17.80 -22.85 12.09
C PRO A 33 -18.38 -22.24 10.80
N SER A 34 -19.59 -22.66 10.46
CA SER A 34 -20.45 -22.02 9.48
C SER A 34 -21.06 -20.78 10.14
N ALA A 35 -20.19 -19.84 10.44
CA ALA A 35 -20.53 -18.48 10.76
C ALA A 35 -19.25 -17.68 10.55
N GLN A 36 -19.29 -16.68 9.68
CA GLN A 36 -18.36 -15.57 9.78
C GLN A 36 -18.43 -15.12 11.24
N THR A 37 -17.41 -15.44 12.04
CA THR A 37 -17.33 -14.96 13.41
C THR A 37 -17.36 -13.45 13.29
N LYS A 38 -18.43 -12.81 13.74
CA LYS A 38 -18.57 -11.37 13.67
C LYS A 38 -17.40 -10.74 14.42
N VAL A 39 -16.43 -10.22 13.67
CA VAL A 39 -15.24 -9.58 14.23
C VAL A 39 -15.63 -8.15 14.55
N GLU A 40 -15.67 -7.82 15.84
CA GLU A 40 -15.87 -6.46 16.29
C GLU A 40 -14.53 -5.74 16.31
N TYR A 41 -14.41 -4.68 15.49
CA TYR A 41 -13.20 -3.88 15.40
C TYR A 41 -13.20 -2.78 16.46
N PRO A 42 -12.06 -2.52 17.12
CA PRO A 42 -11.88 -1.37 18.00
C PRO A 42 -12.18 -0.05 17.27
N GLU A 43 -12.70 0.95 18.00
CA GLU A 43 -12.98 2.28 17.45
C GLU A 43 -11.73 2.96 16.83
N THR A 44 -10.54 2.63 17.33
CA THR A 44 -9.26 3.10 16.78
C THR A 44 -9.07 2.75 15.31
N VAL A 45 -9.57 1.59 14.87
CA VAL A 45 -9.50 1.14 13.48
C VAL A 45 -10.32 2.05 12.57
N LYS A 46 -11.43 2.61 13.07
CA LYS A 46 -12.31 3.50 12.30
C LYS A 46 -11.74 4.91 12.12
N LEU A 47 -10.72 5.29 12.90
CA LEU A 47 -10.05 6.60 12.78
C LEU A 47 -9.09 6.67 11.58
N HIS A 48 -8.57 5.54 11.13
CA HIS A 48 -7.58 5.49 10.05
C HIS A 48 -8.16 5.90 8.67
N PRO A 49 -9.31 5.37 8.20
CA PRO A 49 -9.83 5.71 6.88
C PRO A 49 -10.05 7.21 6.65
N PRO A 50 -10.61 8.01 7.59
CA PRO A 50 -10.69 9.46 7.44
C PRO A 50 -9.33 10.13 7.20
N ALA A 51 -8.28 9.74 7.92
CA ALA A 51 -6.94 10.31 7.74
C ALA A 51 -6.36 9.99 6.35
N VAL A 52 -6.63 8.79 5.82
CA VAL A 52 -6.17 8.34 4.50
C VAL A 52 -6.72 9.20 3.36
N HIS A 53 -7.93 9.74 3.47
CA HIS A 53 -8.50 10.61 2.44
C HIS A 53 -7.62 11.85 2.21
N PHE A 54 -7.17 12.49 3.28
CA PHE A 54 -6.26 13.63 3.21
C PHE A 54 -4.86 13.22 2.73
N ALA A 55 -4.38 12.06 3.18
CA ALA A 55 -3.09 11.50 2.77
C ALA A 55 -3.02 11.13 1.28
N ILE A 56 -4.15 10.99 0.58
CA ILE A 56 -4.20 10.79 -0.87
C ILE A 56 -4.46 12.12 -1.59
N ALA A 57 -5.50 12.85 -1.16
CA ALA A 57 -5.95 14.05 -1.85
C ALA A 57 -4.91 15.18 -1.84
N LEU A 58 -4.27 15.44 -0.71
CA LEU A 58 -3.31 16.55 -0.58
C LEU A 58 -2.03 16.32 -1.38
N PRO A 59 -1.36 15.14 -1.33
CA PRO A 59 -0.23 14.86 -2.21
C PRO A 59 -0.54 14.94 -3.70
N LEU A 60 -1.70 14.43 -4.13
CA LEU A 60 -2.14 14.56 -5.53
C LEU A 60 -2.32 16.03 -5.92
N PHE A 61 -2.95 16.82 -5.05
CA PHE A 61 -3.13 18.25 -5.28
C PHE A 61 -1.79 19.00 -5.32
N ALA A 62 -0.85 18.66 -4.43
CA ALA A 62 0.50 19.22 -4.44
C ALA A 62 1.24 18.92 -5.74
N LEU A 63 1.12 17.67 -6.25
CA LEU A 63 1.70 17.29 -7.54
C LEU A 63 1.10 18.09 -8.70
N LEU A 64 -0.22 18.34 -8.67
CA LEU A 64 -0.89 19.18 -9.68
C LEU A 64 -0.40 20.64 -9.60
N LEU A 65 -0.26 21.20 -8.40
CA LEU A 65 0.29 22.54 -8.21
C LEU A 65 1.72 22.62 -8.76
N GLU A 66 2.58 21.69 -8.39
CA GLU A 66 3.97 21.64 -8.85
C GLU A 66 4.06 21.57 -10.39
N GLY A 67 3.24 20.71 -11.01
CA GLY A 67 3.11 20.65 -12.47
C GLY A 67 2.63 21.96 -13.09
N LEU A 68 1.67 22.65 -12.46
CA LEU A 68 1.16 23.94 -12.92
C LEU A 68 2.22 25.04 -12.86
N TYR A 69 3.02 25.10 -11.79
CA TYR A 69 4.14 26.04 -11.69
C TYR A 69 5.18 25.76 -12.78
N HIS A 70 5.53 24.49 -12.98
CA HIS A 70 6.45 24.07 -14.03
C HIS A 70 5.99 24.47 -15.43
N ILE A 71 4.74 24.15 -15.80
CA ILE A 71 4.15 24.50 -17.12
C ILE A 71 4.12 26.01 -17.34
N LYS A 72 3.85 26.80 -16.28
CA LYS A 72 3.81 28.27 -16.35
C LYS A 72 5.19 28.93 -16.29
N GLY A 73 6.28 28.15 -16.15
CA GLY A 73 7.63 28.68 -15.97
C GLY A 73 7.79 29.53 -14.70
N ARG A 74 6.95 29.28 -13.68
CA ARG A 74 6.95 29.99 -12.41
C ARG A 74 7.63 29.13 -11.35
N LYS A 75 8.26 29.78 -10.37
CA LYS A 75 8.77 29.08 -9.19
C LYS A 75 7.61 28.73 -8.25
N PRO A 76 7.62 27.55 -7.60
CA PRO A 76 6.66 27.22 -6.56
C PRO A 76 6.70 28.23 -5.42
N ASP A 77 5.52 28.66 -4.96
CA ASP A 77 5.33 29.73 -3.98
C ASP A 77 4.87 29.19 -2.61
N GLU A 78 4.32 30.04 -1.77
CA GLU A 78 3.83 29.69 -0.44
C GLU A 78 2.63 28.73 -0.48
N VAL A 79 1.78 28.81 -1.51
CA VAL A 79 0.60 27.95 -1.65
C VAL A 79 1.03 26.50 -1.84
N GLU A 80 1.99 26.27 -2.74
CA GLU A 80 2.58 24.94 -2.93
C GLU A 80 3.32 24.48 -1.67
N PHE A 81 4.07 25.37 -1.01
CA PHE A 81 4.79 25.04 0.22
C PHE A 81 3.84 24.57 1.34
N PHE A 82 2.78 25.32 1.64
CA PHE A 82 1.81 24.94 2.68
C PHE A 82 1.00 23.71 2.27
N THR A 83 0.74 23.52 0.97
CA THR A 83 0.10 22.30 0.48
C THR A 83 0.99 21.07 0.74
N LEU A 84 2.30 21.16 0.45
CA LEU A 84 3.24 20.07 0.76
C LEU A 84 3.39 19.83 2.27
N LEU A 85 3.38 20.89 3.10
CA LEU A 85 3.39 20.74 4.56
C LEU A 85 2.17 19.93 5.04
N LEU A 86 0.97 20.31 4.59
CA LEU A 86 -0.27 19.62 4.94
C LEU A 86 -0.31 18.20 4.37
N ALA A 87 0.16 18.00 3.14
CA ALA A 87 0.27 16.70 2.51
C ALA A 87 1.18 15.75 3.32
N SER A 88 2.39 16.19 3.66
CA SER A 88 3.31 15.40 4.46
C SER A 88 2.77 15.13 5.86
N GLY A 89 2.15 16.13 6.50
CA GLY A 89 1.48 15.94 7.78
C GLY A 89 0.34 14.91 7.71
N ALA A 90 -0.47 14.94 6.66
CA ALA A 90 -1.56 13.99 6.45
C ALA A 90 -1.07 12.56 6.21
N VAL A 91 0.00 12.37 5.41
CA VAL A 91 0.61 11.05 5.19
C VAL A 91 1.18 10.48 6.49
N ILE A 92 1.86 11.31 7.29
CA ILE A 92 2.37 10.90 8.61
C ILE A 92 1.20 10.54 9.54
N ALA A 93 0.16 11.38 9.63
CA ALA A 93 -1.01 11.11 10.46
C ALA A 93 -1.75 9.82 10.04
N ALA A 94 -1.90 9.58 8.73
CA ALA A 94 -2.48 8.34 8.22
C ALA A 94 -1.61 7.12 8.57
N SER A 95 -0.29 7.21 8.44
CA SER A 95 0.63 6.14 8.83
C SER A 95 0.58 5.86 10.33
N THR A 96 0.55 6.90 11.17
CA THR A 96 0.46 6.75 12.64
C THR A 96 -0.87 6.13 13.06
N THR A 97 -1.99 6.62 12.53
CA THR A 97 -3.31 6.05 12.82
C THR A 97 -3.44 4.62 12.29
N GLY A 98 -2.81 4.30 11.15
CA GLY A 98 -2.76 2.95 10.59
C GLY A 98 -1.95 1.99 11.47
N TYR A 99 -0.80 2.43 11.98
CA TYR A 99 0.00 1.66 12.93
C TYR A 99 -0.78 1.35 14.21
N ILE A 100 -1.43 2.36 14.80
CA ILE A 100 -2.29 2.18 15.98
C ILE A 100 -3.44 1.21 15.67
N ALA A 101 -4.07 1.33 14.50
CA ALA A 101 -5.12 0.41 14.08
C ALA A 101 -4.61 -1.03 13.94
N HIS A 102 -3.41 -1.24 13.38
CA HIS A 102 -2.78 -2.56 13.29
C HIS A 102 -2.62 -3.19 14.67
N GLU A 103 -1.93 -2.50 15.58
CA GLU A 103 -1.67 -2.96 16.95
C GLU A 103 -2.97 -3.33 17.68
N SER A 104 -4.04 -2.57 17.43
CA SER A 104 -5.37 -2.83 18.00
C SER A 104 -6.00 -4.15 17.52
N MET A 105 -5.51 -4.72 16.43
CA MET A 105 -6.07 -5.89 15.75
C MET A 105 -5.20 -7.15 15.87
N GLU A 106 -4.06 -7.11 16.57
CA GLU A 106 -3.07 -8.20 16.64
C GLU A 106 -3.68 -9.56 17.04
N ASN A 107 -4.69 -9.54 17.92
CA ASN A 107 -5.34 -10.75 18.44
C ASN A 107 -6.60 -11.16 17.66
N LEU A 108 -6.97 -10.46 16.59
CA LEU A 108 -8.16 -10.77 15.82
C LEU A 108 -7.91 -11.94 14.87
N PRO A 109 -8.89 -12.86 14.71
CA PRO A 109 -8.75 -13.99 13.79
C PRO A 109 -8.87 -13.50 12.33
N ILE A 110 -7.74 -13.13 11.73
CA ILE A 110 -7.65 -12.77 10.31
C ILE A 110 -6.97 -13.88 9.49
N SER A 111 -7.34 -14.01 8.22
CA SER A 111 -6.72 -15.01 7.35
C SER A 111 -5.24 -14.69 7.12
N GLN A 112 -4.43 -15.72 6.89
CA GLN A 112 -2.99 -15.57 6.62
C GLN A 112 -2.74 -14.62 5.42
N GLN A 113 -3.55 -14.74 4.37
CA GLN A 113 -3.45 -13.88 3.19
C GLN A 113 -3.77 -12.41 3.50
N ALA A 114 -4.76 -12.14 4.37
CA ALA A 114 -5.07 -10.79 4.80
C ALA A 114 -3.94 -10.20 5.65
N LEU A 115 -3.36 -11.00 6.54
CA LEU A 115 -2.24 -10.60 7.41
C LEU A 115 -0.99 -10.21 6.58
N GLU A 116 -0.66 -10.97 5.54
CA GLU A 116 0.46 -10.66 4.65
C GLU A 116 0.28 -9.32 3.91
N ILE A 117 -0.94 -9.05 3.42
CA ILE A 117 -1.27 -7.79 2.78
C ILE A 117 -1.25 -6.65 3.81
N LEU A 118 -1.71 -6.90 5.04
CA LEU A 118 -1.72 -5.91 6.12
C LEU A 118 -0.30 -5.49 6.52
N HIS A 119 0.61 -6.45 6.74
CA HIS A 119 2.03 -6.15 7.01
C HIS A 119 2.69 -5.38 5.86
N THR A 120 2.38 -5.76 4.62
CA THR A 120 2.89 -5.05 3.44
C THR A 120 2.37 -3.62 3.40
N HIS A 121 1.07 -3.44 3.64
CA HIS A 121 0.42 -2.13 3.68
C HIS A 121 1.01 -1.25 4.78
N GLU A 122 1.20 -1.76 5.99
CA GLU A 122 1.82 -1.02 7.09
C GLU A 122 3.26 -0.60 6.76
N THR A 123 4.08 -1.54 6.30
CA THR A 123 5.50 -1.29 5.96
C THR A 123 5.61 -0.21 4.88
N VAL A 124 4.81 -0.32 3.81
CA VAL A 124 4.78 0.68 2.73
C VAL A 124 4.30 2.04 3.26
N GLY A 125 3.31 2.06 4.15
CA GLY A 125 2.82 3.28 4.79
C GLY A 125 3.90 4.01 5.58
N LEU A 126 4.65 3.29 6.42
CA LEU A 126 5.75 3.84 7.21
C LEU A 126 6.89 4.37 6.33
N VAL A 127 7.25 3.63 5.28
CA VAL A 127 8.24 4.09 4.29
C VAL A 127 7.78 5.37 3.61
N LEU A 128 6.51 5.45 3.19
CA LEU A 128 5.95 6.65 2.57
C LEU A 128 5.92 7.83 3.54
N ALA A 129 5.62 7.63 4.82
CA ALA A 129 5.71 8.69 5.83
C ALA A 129 7.14 9.27 5.91
N GLY A 130 8.17 8.41 5.90
CA GLY A 130 9.57 8.84 5.83
C GLY A 130 9.91 9.60 4.55
N VAL A 131 9.44 9.11 3.39
CA VAL A 131 9.63 9.77 2.09
C VAL A 131 9.00 11.16 2.08
N PHE A 132 7.76 11.31 2.56
CA PHE A 132 7.06 12.59 2.60
C PHE A 132 7.67 13.56 3.62
N ALA A 133 8.21 13.07 4.74
CA ALA A 133 8.98 13.88 5.69
C ALA A 133 10.27 14.42 5.04
N LEU A 134 11.03 13.54 4.38
CA LEU A 134 12.27 13.92 3.67
C LEU A 134 11.98 14.90 2.52
N MET A 135 10.96 14.63 1.72
CA MET A 135 10.52 15.49 0.63
C MET A 135 10.19 16.90 1.14
N PHE A 136 9.41 17.01 2.22
CA PHE A 136 9.08 18.30 2.82
C PHE A 136 10.32 19.00 3.37
N LEU A 137 11.24 18.27 4.01
CA LEU A 137 12.50 18.84 4.49
C LEU A 137 13.33 19.43 3.34
N LEU A 138 13.42 18.72 2.21
CA LEU A 138 14.11 19.22 1.02
C LEU A 138 13.41 20.46 0.45
N ARG A 139 12.07 20.46 0.39
CA ARG A 139 11.31 21.64 -0.04
C ARG A 139 11.50 22.83 0.89
N PHE A 140 11.56 22.58 2.20
CA PHE A 140 11.84 23.59 3.21
C PHE A 140 13.23 24.20 3.02
N ILE A 141 14.27 23.37 2.81
CA ILE A 141 15.62 23.85 2.49
C ILE A 141 15.61 24.67 1.19
N TYR A 142 14.88 24.21 0.16
CA TYR A 142 14.74 24.93 -1.11
C TYR A 142 14.12 26.32 -0.95
N ALA A 143 13.20 26.51 0.00
CA ALA A 143 12.59 27.81 0.28
C ALA A 143 13.61 28.87 0.70
N PHE A 144 14.65 28.48 1.45
CA PHE A 144 15.73 29.39 1.87
C PHE A 144 16.90 29.42 0.88
N LYS A 145 17.15 28.30 0.20
CA LYS A 145 18.26 28.11 -0.74
C LYS A 145 17.74 27.44 -2.01
N PRO A 146 17.33 28.23 -3.03
CA PRO A 146 16.68 27.71 -4.23
C PRO A 146 17.69 27.05 -5.20
N ILE A 147 18.31 25.97 -4.75
CA ILE A 147 19.28 25.18 -5.52
C ILE A 147 18.51 24.23 -6.45
N PRO A 148 18.76 24.26 -7.78
CA PRO A 148 18.04 23.42 -8.72
C PRO A 148 18.09 21.93 -8.39
N MET A 149 19.22 21.40 -7.93
CA MET A 149 19.34 19.97 -7.60
C MET A 149 18.39 19.55 -6.46
N ILE A 150 18.18 20.40 -5.45
CA ILE A 150 17.23 20.14 -4.36
C ILE A 150 15.80 20.12 -4.90
N HIS A 151 15.49 21.02 -5.84
CA HIS A 151 14.19 21.06 -6.52
C HIS A 151 13.88 19.75 -7.24
N HIS A 152 14.79 19.32 -8.12
CA HIS A 152 14.61 18.06 -8.85
C HIS A 152 14.46 16.87 -7.90
N LEU A 153 15.20 16.86 -6.78
CA LEU A 153 15.13 15.77 -5.81
C LEU A 153 13.78 15.72 -5.10
N TYR A 154 13.25 16.84 -4.59
CA TYR A 154 11.95 16.79 -3.91
C TYR A 154 10.80 16.53 -4.91
N VAL A 155 10.89 17.01 -6.16
CA VAL A 155 9.91 16.69 -7.21
C VAL A 155 9.93 15.20 -7.56
N LEU A 156 11.12 14.59 -7.63
CA LEU A 156 11.25 13.15 -7.84
C LEU A 156 10.62 12.36 -6.68
N LEU A 157 10.84 12.79 -5.43
CA LEU A 157 10.21 12.19 -4.27
C LEU A 157 8.69 12.39 -4.26
N LEU A 158 8.19 13.55 -4.70
CA LEU A 158 6.75 13.80 -4.82
C LEU A 158 6.11 12.86 -5.85
N LEU A 159 6.71 12.72 -7.04
CA LEU A 159 6.23 11.82 -8.09
C LEU A 159 6.21 10.36 -7.64
N THR A 160 7.33 9.88 -7.09
CA THR A 160 7.45 8.49 -6.62
C THR A 160 6.60 8.24 -5.38
N GLY A 161 6.49 9.22 -4.47
CA GLY A 161 5.63 9.20 -3.29
C GLY A 161 4.15 9.11 -3.65
N VAL A 162 3.68 9.92 -4.60
CA VAL A 162 2.29 9.85 -5.10
C VAL A 162 2.01 8.50 -5.76
N ALA A 163 2.92 7.99 -6.60
CA ALA A 163 2.77 6.65 -7.18
C ALA A 163 2.68 5.57 -6.09
N GLY A 164 3.51 5.68 -5.05
CA GLY A 164 3.47 4.81 -3.88
C GLY A 164 2.17 4.92 -3.09
N LEU A 165 1.61 6.12 -2.93
CA LEU A 165 0.31 6.32 -2.28
C LEU A 165 -0.86 5.70 -3.06
N LEU A 166 -0.82 5.73 -4.39
CA LEU A 166 -1.82 5.03 -5.22
C LEU A 166 -1.72 3.50 -5.02
N TYR A 167 -0.50 2.97 -4.97
CA TYR A 167 -0.27 1.57 -4.64
C TYR A 167 -0.75 1.24 -3.21
N GLN A 168 -0.48 2.12 -2.25
CA GLN A 168 -0.94 2.00 -0.85
C GLN A 168 -2.46 1.97 -0.76
N GLY A 169 -3.15 2.82 -1.53
CA GLY A 169 -4.61 2.83 -1.65
C GLY A 169 -5.16 1.52 -2.22
N ASN A 170 -4.48 0.92 -3.19
CA ASN A 170 -4.84 -0.40 -3.72
C ASN A 170 -4.68 -1.51 -2.67
N LEU A 171 -3.60 -1.51 -1.87
CA LEU A 171 -3.44 -2.46 -0.77
C LEU A 171 -4.53 -2.29 0.29
N GLY A 172 -4.81 -1.06 0.72
CA GLY A 172 -5.89 -0.76 1.67
C GLY A 172 -7.27 -1.16 1.13
N GLY A 173 -7.50 -0.93 -0.16
CA GLY A 173 -8.72 -1.38 -0.84
C GLY A 173 -8.90 -2.89 -0.78
N LYS A 174 -7.85 -3.68 -1.05
CA LYS A 174 -7.92 -5.15 -0.93
C LYS A 174 -8.28 -5.60 0.50
N LEU A 175 -7.65 -5.00 1.51
CA LEU A 175 -7.94 -5.31 2.92
C LEU A 175 -9.43 -5.11 3.25
N VAL A 176 -10.01 -4.00 2.81
CA VAL A 176 -11.41 -3.66 3.08
C VAL A 176 -12.38 -4.46 2.22
N TYR A 177 -12.17 -4.50 0.89
CA TYR A 177 -13.16 -5.04 -0.04
C TYR A 177 -13.07 -6.56 -0.20
N ASP A 178 -11.87 -7.14 -0.19
CA ASP A 178 -11.68 -8.58 -0.39
C ASP A 178 -11.77 -9.34 0.95
N PHE A 179 -11.23 -8.76 2.03
CA PHE A 179 -11.12 -9.41 3.34
C PHE A 179 -12.03 -8.82 4.43
N GLY A 180 -12.67 -7.67 4.18
CA GLY A 180 -13.59 -7.05 5.16
C GLY A 180 -12.90 -6.41 6.37
N LEU A 181 -11.58 -6.18 6.33
CA LEU A 181 -10.87 -5.60 7.46
C LEU A 181 -11.35 -4.18 7.74
N GLY A 182 -11.58 -3.88 9.02
CA GLY A 182 -12.01 -2.56 9.48
C GLY A 182 -13.49 -2.25 9.21
N VAL A 183 -14.28 -3.22 8.74
CA VAL A 183 -15.72 -3.09 8.55
C VAL A 183 -16.43 -4.13 9.41
N SER A 184 -17.20 -3.68 10.39
CA SER A 184 -18.06 -4.56 11.18
C SER A 184 -19.14 -5.17 10.29
N ARG A 185 -19.14 -6.51 10.13
CA ARG A 185 -20.22 -7.28 9.50
C ARG A 185 -20.89 -8.13 10.56
#